data_AF-A0A2A3CF04-F1
#
_entry.id   AF-A0A2A3CF04-F1
#
_cell.length_a   1.000
_cell.length_b   1.000
_cell.length_c   1.000
_cell.angle_alpha   90.00
_cell.angle_beta   90.00
_cell.angle_gamma   90.00
#
_symmetry.space_group_name_H-M   'P 1'
#
loop_
_entity.id
_entity.type
_entity.pdbx_description
1 polymer ?
#
loop_
_entity_poly.entity_id
_entity_poly.type
_entity_poly.pdbx_seq_one_letter_code
_entity_poly.pdbx_strand_id
1 'polypeptide(L)'
;MALDLSVETSARKAATPGKYLFGPVADFLMLGGSAFLILPILLLVPLEYEGPVAATMVIVAYAVNYPHFAHSYQIFYRNFGRKVRGDGYDKNLQRRYIFAGIVVPVIMGVFFAYGAATANARLLGYAANAMFFFVGWHYVKQGYGMLMVDAVLKRKFFDDRDKKVLLVNSYAVWILAWLQTNTAVTQGNYYGLEYYTFSAPSWIANIALLAAIASTAATVAMLINRWRRNGRALPYNGLVAYVASLYLWILIARINPLWLLVVPALHSLQYLAVVWRYQTNVERDGSGAVGYPRLKVLSLLGPLYRLRVLGFIVGGAALGYLGFWLIPMAMTALIPYDKQVLGSSLFFFIVLIFINVHHYFLDNVMWRRGNPEVSRYLFR
;
A
#
# COMPACT_ATOMS: atom_id res chain seq x y z
N MET A 1 1.86 9.01 69.44
CA MET A 1 1.57 9.82 68.24
C MET A 1 2.46 9.27 67.12
N ALA A 2 1.99 8.24 66.43
CA ALA A 2 2.75 7.56 65.38
C ALA A 2 2.36 8.17 64.03
N LEU A 3 3.35 8.72 63.32
CA LEU A 3 3.20 9.23 61.95
C LEU A 3 3.31 8.06 60.98
N ASP A 4 2.18 7.70 60.39
CA ASP A 4 2.09 6.72 59.30
C ASP A 4 2.32 7.46 57.98
N LEU A 5 3.56 7.43 57.48
CA LEU A 5 3.93 7.93 56.15
C LEU A 5 3.86 6.78 55.17
N SER A 6 2.65 6.41 54.76
CA SER A 6 2.45 5.55 53.61
C SER A 6 2.81 6.32 52.34
N VAL A 7 4.01 6.05 51.82
CA VAL A 7 4.39 6.42 50.46
C VAL A 7 3.52 5.59 49.52
N GLU A 8 2.38 6.14 49.12
CA GLU A 8 1.65 5.67 47.94
C GLU A 8 2.60 5.79 46.73
N THR A 9 3.23 4.68 46.38
CA THR A 9 3.78 4.47 45.04
C THR A 9 2.64 4.63 44.05
N SER A 10 2.45 5.85 43.57
CA SER A 10 1.60 6.19 42.43
C SER A 10 1.94 5.22 41.30
N ALA A 11 1.05 4.25 41.10
CA ALA A 11 1.11 3.37 39.97
C ALA A 11 1.24 4.23 38.72
N ARG A 12 2.34 4.05 37.97
CA ARG A 12 2.58 4.68 36.66
C ARG A 12 1.28 4.57 35.86
N LYS A 13 0.59 5.70 35.71
CA LYS A 13 -0.60 5.85 34.87
C LYS A 13 -0.26 5.20 33.53
N ALA A 14 -0.96 4.13 33.18
CA ALA A 14 -0.81 3.47 31.90
C ALA A 14 -0.88 4.54 30.80
N ALA A 15 0.14 4.59 29.94
CA ALA A 15 0.22 5.58 28.88
C ALA A 15 -1.09 5.56 28.08
N THR A 16 -1.71 6.73 27.94
CA THR A 16 -2.90 6.91 27.11
C THR A 16 -2.61 6.29 25.73
N PRO A 17 -3.47 5.39 25.20
CA PRO A 17 -3.22 4.74 23.92
C PRO A 17 -2.86 5.79 22.87
N GLY A 18 -1.73 5.59 22.19
CA GLY A 18 -1.20 6.56 21.24
C GLY A 18 -2.24 6.89 20.18
N LYS A 19 -2.66 8.16 20.10
CA LYS A 19 -3.63 8.66 19.11
C LYS A 19 -3.13 8.60 17.66
N TYR A 20 -1.91 8.08 17.45
CA TYR A 20 -1.11 8.16 16.22
C TYR A 20 -0.24 6.90 16.11
N LEU A 21 0.13 6.53 14.87
CA LEU A 21 1.07 5.45 14.60
C LEU A 21 2.47 5.80 15.12
N PHE A 22 2.95 7.01 14.79
CA PHE A 22 4.23 7.55 15.25
C PHE A 22 4.08 8.93 15.88
N GLY A 23 3.19 9.77 15.35
CA GLY A 23 2.93 11.11 15.86
C GLY A 23 2.10 11.94 14.89
N PRO A 24 1.54 13.09 15.29
CA PRO A 24 0.63 13.87 14.46
C PRO A 24 1.24 14.30 13.13
N VAL A 25 2.47 14.80 13.15
CA VAL A 25 3.19 15.30 11.96
C VAL A 25 3.65 14.16 11.07
N ALA A 26 4.28 13.13 11.66
CA ALA A 26 4.75 11.97 10.92
C ALA A 26 3.59 11.26 10.22
N ASP A 27 2.49 11.01 10.95
CA ASP A 27 1.29 10.40 10.39
C ASP A 27 0.66 11.29 9.31
N PHE A 28 0.60 12.62 9.48
CA PHE A 28 0.10 13.51 8.44
C PHE A 28 0.92 13.37 7.16
N LEU A 29 2.25 13.49 7.24
CA LEU A 29 3.14 13.41 6.09
C LEU A 29 3.07 12.03 5.42
N MET A 30 3.21 10.96 6.20
CA MET A 30 3.26 9.60 5.68
C MET A 30 1.93 9.11 5.12
N LEU A 31 0.80 9.49 5.71
CA LEU A 31 -0.49 8.93 5.31
C LEU A 31 -1.13 9.63 4.11
N GLY A 32 -0.63 10.79 3.68
CA GLY A 32 -1.12 11.47 2.47
C GLY A 32 -0.87 12.98 2.42
N GLY A 33 -0.50 13.59 3.54
CA GLY A 33 -0.23 15.03 3.65
C GLY A 33 0.91 15.49 2.74
N SER A 34 1.94 14.67 2.54
CA SER A 34 3.03 14.96 1.59
C SER A 34 2.52 15.19 0.17
N ALA A 35 1.40 14.59 -0.23
CA ALA A 35 0.83 14.82 -1.57
C ALA A 35 0.36 16.26 -1.76
N PHE A 36 -0.20 16.87 -0.72
CA PHE A 36 -0.65 18.26 -0.74
C PHE A 36 0.51 19.26 -0.76
N LEU A 37 1.70 18.84 -0.31
CA LEU A 37 2.91 19.67 -0.32
C LEU A 37 3.68 19.53 -1.65
N ILE A 38 3.81 18.30 -2.14
CA ILE A 38 4.64 18.01 -3.33
C ILE A 38 3.91 18.37 -4.62
N LEU A 39 2.60 18.08 -4.73
CA LEU A 39 1.88 18.31 -5.98
C LEU A 39 1.93 19.77 -6.46
N PRO A 40 1.66 20.80 -5.61
CA PRO A 40 1.76 22.20 -6.04
C PRO A 40 3.15 22.58 -6.53
N ILE A 41 4.21 22.07 -5.89
CA ILE A 41 5.60 22.30 -6.32
C ILE A 41 5.82 21.66 -7.69
N LEU A 42 5.36 20.42 -7.87
CA LEU A 42 5.54 19.67 -9.12
C LEU A 42 4.79 20.29 -10.30
N LEU A 43 3.65 20.95 -10.06
CA LEU A 43 2.94 21.73 -11.08
C LEU A 43 3.76 22.91 -11.62
N LEU A 44 4.78 23.37 -10.88
CA LEU A 44 5.70 24.43 -11.31
C LEU A 44 6.97 23.88 -11.98
N VAL A 45 7.17 22.56 -11.99
CA VAL A 45 8.35 21.91 -12.59
C VAL A 45 8.09 21.68 -14.09
N PRO A 46 8.90 22.25 -14.99
CA PRO A 46 8.76 22.01 -16.43
C PRO A 46 9.02 20.54 -16.80
N LEU A 47 8.37 20.07 -17.87
CA LEU A 47 8.49 18.67 -18.31
C LEU A 47 9.88 18.28 -18.80
N GLU A 48 10.74 19.24 -19.16
CA GLU A 48 12.15 18.97 -19.50
C GLU A 48 12.93 18.32 -18.34
N TYR A 49 12.44 18.47 -17.10
CA TYR A 49 13.01 17.82 -15.91
C TYR A 49 12.44 16.42 -15.64
N GLU A 50 11.66 15.82 -16.55
CA GLU A 50 11.13 14.47 -16.39
C GLU A 50 12.22 13.43 -16.13
N GLY A 51 13.32 13.46 -16.90
CA GLY A 51 14.45 12.54 -16.72
C GLY A 51 15.07 12.61 -15.32
N PRO A 52 15.50 13.81 -14.84
CA PRO A 52 15.96 14.00 -13.47
C PRO A 52 14.96 13.57 -12.39
N VAL A 53 13.67 13.88 -12.57
CA VAL A 53 12.62 13.47 -11.62
C VAL A 53 12.49 11.95 -11.60
N ALA A 54 12.46 11.29 -12.76
CA ALA A 54 12.40 9.84 -12.87
C ALA A 54 13.63 9.18 -12.22
N ALA A 55 14.84 9.68 -12.48
CA ALA A 55 16.07 9.19 -11.85
C ALA A 55 16.02 9.33 -10.32
N THR A 56 15.52 10.47 -9.82
CA THR A 56 15.32 10.68 -8.38
C THR A 56 14.31 9.69 -7.81
N MET A 57 13.20 9.45 -8.52
CA MET A 57 12.17 8.50 -8.08
C MET A 57 12.64 7.05 -8.12
N VAL A 58 13.58 6.68 -9.00
CA VAL A 58 14.25 5.37 -8.95
C VAL A 58 15.05 5.21 -7.65
N ILE A 59 15.79 6.24 -7.23
CA ILE A 59 16.52 6.22 -5.94
C ILE A 59 15.54 6.10 -4.78
N VAL A 60 14.46 6.88 -4.79
CA VAL A 60 13.40 6.78 -3.77
C VAL A 60 12.75 5.40 -3.77
N ALA A 61 12.58 4.77 -4.93
CA ALA A 61 11.99 3.45 -5.04
C ALA A 61 12.79 2.37 -4.29
N TYR A 62 14.13 2.46 -4.27
CA TYR A 62 14.96 1.57 -3.47
C TYR A 62 14.71 1.70 -1.96
N ALA A 63 14.46 2.93 -1.49
CA ALA A 63 14.28 3.21 -0.07
C ALA A 63 12.84 2.97 0.41
N VAL A 64 11.85 3.13 -0.46
CA VAL A 64 10.43 3.18 -0.07
C VAL A 64 9.61 2.12 -0.81
N ASN A 65 9.62 2.11 -2.13
CA ASN A 65 8.73 1.26 -2.93
C ASN A 65 9.08 -0.22 -2.85
N TYR A 66 10.33 -0.60 -3.11
CA TYR A 66 10.72 -2.01 -3.10
C TYR A 66 10.59 -2.63 -1.69
N PRO A 67 11.01 -1.95 -0.60
CA PRO A 67 10.73 -2.40 0.75
C PRO A 67 9.24 -2.53 1.04
N HIS A 68 8.39 -1.61 0.56
CA HIS A 68 6.93 -1.69 0.71
C HIS A 68 6.39 -3.01 0.16
N PHE A 69 6.73 -3.36 -1.08
CA PHE A 69 6.32 -4.64 -1.66
C PHE A 69 6.87 -5.81 -0.85
N ALA A 70 8.17 -5.83 -0.59
CA ALA A 70 8.85 -6.93 0.10
C ALA A 70 8.32 -7.18 1.52
N HIS A 71 7.98 -6.12 2.25
CA HIS A 71 7.40 -6.24 3.58
C HIS A 71 6.05 -6.96 3.57
N SER A 72 5.22 -6.79 2.54
CA SER A 72 4.01 -7.61 2.38
C SER A 72 4.36 -9.08 2.27
N TYR A 73 5.38 -9.45 1.49
CA TYR A 73 5.80 -10.86 1.39
C TYR A 73 6.34 -11.38 2.72
N GLN A 74 7.17 -10.60 3.42
CA GLN A 74 7.71 -11.00 4.73
C GLN A 74 6.59 -11.24 5.75
N ILE A 75 5.61 -10.35 5.85
CA ILE A 75 4.48 -10.51 6.79
C ILE A 75 3.54 -11.63 6.35
N PHE A 76 3.22 -11.69 5.06
CA PHE A 76 2.26 -12.65 4.52
C PHE A 76 2.75 -14.09 4.71
N TYR A 77 4.00 -14.36 4.31
CA TYR A 77 4.58 -15.70 4.34
C TYR A 77 5.19 -16.07 5.68
N ARG A 78 5.33 -15.13 6.63
CA ARG A 78 5.69 -15.48 8.01
C ARG A 78 4.67 -16.46 8.58
N ASN A 79 5.17 -17.58 9.10
CA ASN A 79 4.37 -18.66 9.67
C ASN A 79 3.26 -19.14 8.71
N PHE A 80 3.50 -19.16 7.41
CA PHE A 80 2.48 -19.48 6.40
C PHE A 80 1.83 -20.84 6.62
N GLY A 81 2.60 -21.86 7.03
CA GLY A 81 2.08 -23.19 7.39
C GLY A 81 0.95 -23.13 8.43
N ARG A 82 1.09 -22.28 9.45
CA ARG A 82 0.07 -22.05 10.48
C ARG A 82 -1.20 -21.45 9.88
N LYS A 83 -1.05 -20.45 9.00
CA LYS A 83 -2.15 -19.74 8.32
C LYS A 83 -2.95 -20.67 7.41
N VAL A 84 -2.28 -21.54 6.64
CA VAL A 84 -2.93 -22.48 5.72
C VAL A 84 -3.52 -23.70 6.41
N ARG A 85 -3.05 -24.08 7.60
CA ARG A 85 -3.69 -25.12 8.43
C ARG A 85 -4.91 -24.61 9.22
N GLY A 86 -5.07 -23.29 9.36
CA GLY A 86 -6.18 -22.68 10.09
C GLY A 86 -5.92 -22.54 11.59
N ASP A 87 -4.66 -22.68 12.04
CA ASP A 87 -4.26 -22.68 13.45
C ASP A 87 -4.45 -21.26 14.07
N GLY A 88 -5.64 -20.98 14.57
CA GLY A 88 -6.04 -19.66 15.10
C GLY A 88 -6.57 -18.69 14.05
N TYR A 89 -6.90 -19.18 12.85
CA TYR A 89 -7.52 -18.40 11.77
C TYR A 89 -8.88 -18.98 11.40
N ASP A 90 -9.86 -18.12 11.13
CA ASP A 90 -11.16 -18.58 10.63
C ASP A 90 -11.03 -19.23 9.23
N LYS A 91 -11.97 -20.13 8.88
CA LYS A 91 -11.95 -20.87 7.61
C LYS A 91 -11.98 -19.96 6.38
N ASN A 92 -12.65 -18.82 6.46
CA ASN A 92 -12.73 -17.88 5.33
C ASN A 92 -11.38 -17.19 5.10
N LEU A 93 -10.67 -16.84 6.18
CA LEU A 93 -9.36 -16.22 6.14
C LEU A 93 -8.29 -17.23 5.71
N GLN A 94 -8.35 -18.48 6.18
CA GLN A 94 -7.51 -19.59 5.71
C GLN A 94 -7.61 -19.77 4.18
N ARG A 95 -8.83 -19.88 3.63
CA ARG A 95 -9.05 -20.00 2.18
C ARG A 95 -8.48 -18.83 1.41
N ARG A 96 -8.58 -17.61 1.95
CA ARG A 96 -8.00 -16.40 1.35
C ARG A 96 -6.47 -16.45 1.34
N TYR A 97 -5.83 -16.94 2.41
CA TYR A 97 -4.37 -17.13 2.44
C TYR A 97 -3.90 -18.16 1.41
N ILE A 98 -4.62 -19.29 1.26
CA ILE A 98 -4.32 -20.30 0.24
C ILE A 98 -4.47 -19.70 -1.17
N PHE A 99 -5.59 -19.02 -1.42
CA PHE A 99 -5.86 -18.42 -2.72
C PHE A 99 -4.80 -17.37 -3.08
N ALA A 100 -4.56 -16.40 -2.20
CA ALA A 100 -3.60 -15.34 -2.47
C ALA A 100 -2.14 -15.82 -2.45
N GLY A 101 -1.79 -16.78 -1.58
CA GLY A 101 -0.41 -17.23 -1.39
C GLY A 101 0.06 -18.35 -2.31
N ILE A 102 -0.87 -19.11 -2.90
CA ILE A 102 -0.55 -20.27 -3.74
C ILE A 102 -1.23 -20.15 -5.10
N VAL A 103 -2.56 -20.03 -5.12
CA VAL A 103 -3.32 -20.10 -6.38
C VAL A 103 -2.99 -18.93 -7.31
N VAL A 104 -3.05 -17.70 -6.80
CA VAL A 104 -2.75 -16.48 -7.57
C VAL A 104 -1.34 -16.52 -8.19
N PRO A 105 -0.25 -16.71 -7.42
CA PRO A 105 1.10 -16.70 -8.00
C PRO A 105 1.33 -17.86 -8.98
N VAL A 106 0.72 -19.03 -8.77
CA VAL A 106 0.80 -20.14 -9.73
C VAL A 106 0.12 -19.78 -11.06
N ILE A 107 -1.10 -19.25 -11.01
CA ILE A 107 -1.83 -18.81 -12.22
C ILE A 107 -1.02 -17.75 -12.97
N MET A 108 -0.49 -16.77 -12.25
CA MET A 108 0.33 -15.72 -12.86
C MET A 108 1.62 -16.27 -13.47
N GLY A 109 2.29 -17.20 -12.78
CA GLY A 109 3.48 -17.87 -13.29
C GLY A 109 3.22 -18.63 -14.59
N VAL A 110 2.13 -19.42 -14.63
CA VAL A 110 1.70 -20.14 -15.85
C VAL A 110 1.37 -19.15 -16.97
N PHE A 111 0.62 -18.09 -16.67
CA PHE A 111 0.24 -17.06 -17.64
C PHE A 111 1.47 -16.40 -18.29
N PHE A 112 2.44 -15.96 -17.48
CA PHE A 112 3.64 -15.30 -17.99
C PHE A 112 4.57 -16.25 -18.72
N ALA A 113 4.75 -17.48 -18.20
CA ALA A 113 5.55 -18.51 -18.87
C ALA A 113 4.97 -18.83 -20.25
N TYR A 114 3.65 -19.01 -20.35
CA TYR A 114 2.97 -19.25 -21.62
C TYR A 114 3.09 -18.07 -22.59
N GLY A 115 2.84 -16.84 -22.12
CA GLY A 115 2.96 -15.63 -22.95
C GLY A 115 4.38 -15.41 -23.49
N ALA A 116 5.40 -15.67 -22.67
CA ALA A 116 6.80 -15.59 -23.08
C ALA A 116 7.17 -16.72 -24.06
N ALA A 117 6.79 -17.97 -23.77
CA ALA A 117 7.12 -19.13 -24.60
C ALA A 117 6.47 -19.08 -25.99
N THR A 118 5.30 -18.46 -26.11
CA THR A 118 4.57 -18.30 -27.38
C THR A 118 4.88 -16.98 -28.09
N ALA A 119 5.81 -16.17 -27.57
CA ALA A 119 6.13 -14.84 -28.08
C ALA A 119 4.90 -13.93 -28.30
N ASN A 120 3.88 -14.07 -27.44
CA ASN A 120 2.61 -13.39 -27.61
C ASN A 120 2.61 -12.05 -26.85
N ALA A 121 3.17 -11.01 -27.47
CA ALA A 121 3.23 -9.66 -26.90
C ALA A 121 1.86 -9.11 -26.51
N ARG A 122 0.82 -9.39 -27.31
CA ARG A 122 -0.56 -8.95 -27.03
C ARG A 122 -1.12 -9.57 -25.75
N LEU A 123 -0.90 -10.87 -25.55
CA LEU A 123 -1.31 -11.56 -24.33
C LEU A 123 -0.62 -10.95 -23.10
N LEU A 124 0.70 -10.73 -23.19
CA LEU A 124 1.47 -10.08 -22.11
C LEU A 124 1.01 -8.64 -21.86
N GLY A 125 0.64 -7.89 -22.91
CA GLY A 125 0.06 -6.56 -22.80
C GLY A 125 -1.26 -6.51 -22.00
N TYR A 126 -2.05 -7.59 -21.99
CA TYR A 126 -3.22 -7.68 -21.10
C TYR A 126 -2.84 -7.70 -19.62
N ALA A 127 -1.64 -8.17 -19.26
CA ALA A 127 -1.15 -8.10 -17.90
C ALA A 127 -0.90 -6.65 -17.44
N ALA A 128 -0.43 -5.78 -18.35
CA ALA A 128 -0.27 -4.36 -18.05
C ALA A 128 -1.62 -3.69 -17.77
N ASN A 129 -2.63 -3.97 -18.60
CA ASN A 129 -3.99 -3.50 -18.37
C ASN A 129 -4.55 -3.97 -17.02
N ALA A 130 -4.38 -5.26 -16.70
CA ALA A 130 -4.80 -5.81 -15.42
C ALA A 130 -4.06 -5.12 -14.25
N MET A 131 -2.75 -4.90 -14.37
CA MET A 131 -1.96 -4.17 -13.37
C MET A 131 -2.53 -2.78 -13.13
N PHE A 132 -2.70 -1.96 -14.17
CA PHE A 132 -3.19 -0.58 -14.02
C PHE A 132 -4.61 -0.52 -13.45
N PHE A 133 -5.46 -1.50 -13.78
CA PHE A 133 -6.77 -1.64 -13.14
C PHE A 133 -6.65 -1.88 -11.63
N PHE A 134 -5.81 -2.85 -11.23
CA PHE A 134 -5.64 -3.20 -9.82
C PHE A 134 -4.87 -2.15 -9.02
N VAL A 135 -3.95 -1.37 -9.62
CA VAL A 135 -3.24 -0.25 -8.98
C VAL A 135 -4.26 0.74 -8.40
N GLY A 136 -5.17 1.25 -9.23
CA GLY A 136 -6.17 2.22 -8.78
C GLY A 136 -7.11 1.64 -7.72
N TRP A 137 -7.51 0.38 -7.89
CA TRP A 137 -8.35 -0.33 -6.92
C TRP A 137 -7.67 -0.48 -5.57
N HIS A 138 -6.38 -0.82 -5.59
CA HIS A 138 -5.57 -0.99 -4.40
C HIS A 138 -5.38 0.34 -3.66
N TYR A 139 -5.10 1.44 -4.39
CA TYR A 139 -4.90 2.76 -3.80
C TYR A 139 -6.15 3.27 -3.07
N VAL A 140 -7.34 3.18 -3.68
CA VAL A 140 -8.58 3.62 -2.99
C VAL A 140 -8.89 2.78 -1.77
N LYS A 141 -8.60 1.47 -1.81
CA LYS A 141 -8.78 0.59 -0.67
C LYS A 141 -7.80 0.89 0.45
N GLN A 142 -6.56 1.23 0.12
CA GLN A 142 -5.57 1.65 1.11
C GLN A 142 -5.97 2.97 1.76
N GLY A 143 -6.37 3.97 0.98
CA GLY A 143 -6.88 5.26 1.50
C GLY A 143 -8.09 5.08 2.44
N TYR A 144 -9.06 4.25 2.05
CA TYR A 144 -10.17 3.84 2.91
C TYR A 144 -9.68 3.13 4.19
N GLY A 145 -8.75 2.19 4.06
CA GLY A 145 -8.15 1.47 5.17
C GLY A 145 -7.46 2.40 6.17
N MET A 146 -6.71 3.39 5.70
CA MET A 146 -6.05 4.38 6.55
C MET A 146 -7.04 5.25 7.31
N LEU A 147 -8.16 5.63 6.67
CA LEU A 147 -9.24 6.32 7.36
C LEU A 147 -9.80 5.47 8.50
N MET A 148 -9.99 4.17 8.29
CA MET A 148 -10.46 3.25 9.34
C MET A 148 -9.41 3.07 10.44
N VAL A 149 -8.13 2.96 10.12
CA VAL A 149 -7.05 2.85 11.10
C VAL A 149 -6.99 4.10 12.00
N ASP A 150 -6.98 5.29 11.41
CA ASP A 150 -6.96 6.55 12.16
C ASP A 150 -8.22 6.72 13.03
N ALA A 151 -9.38 6.33 12.49
CA ALA A 151 -10.64 6.32 13.23
C ALA A 151 -10.59 5.42 14.48
N VAL A 152 -10.00 4.22 14.36
CA VAL A 152 -9.84 3.29 15.49
C VAL A 152 -8.86 3.85 16.53
N LEU A 153 -7.68 4.32 16.10
CA LEU A 153 -6.66 4.89 17.00
C LEU A 153 -7.20 6.09 17.79
N LYS A 154 -8.00 6.93 17.14
CA LYS A 154 -8.60 8.14 17.77
C LYS A 154 -9.95 7.88 18.43
N ARG A 155 -10.45 6.63 18.41
CA ARG A 155 -11.78 6.24 18.90
C ARG A 155 -12.93 7.06 18.29
N LYS A 156 -12.79 7.44 17.01
CA LYS A 156 -13.78 8.19 16.22
C LYS A 156 -14.40 7.28 15.16
N PHE A 157 -15.12 6.25 15.62
CA PHE A 157 -15.63 5.19 14.75
C PHE A 157 -16.71 5.69 13.79
N PHE A 158 -16.63 5.23 12.54
CA PHE A 158 -17.71 5.33 11.56
C PHE A 158 -18.71 4.19 11.78
N ASP A 159 -20.00 4.48 11.61
CA ASP A 159 -21.02 3.44 11.60
C ASP A 159 -21.04 2.71 10.24
N ASP A 160 -21.91 1.72 10.08
CA ASP A 160 -21.93 0.91 8.85
C ASP A 160 -22.51 1.66 7.65
N ARG A 161 -23.36 2.66 7.88
CA ARG A 161 -23.88 3.53 6.80
C ARG A 161 -22.77 4.44 6.30
N ASP A 162 -22.04 5.08 7.21
CA ASP A 162 -20.89 5.92 6.90
C ASP A 162 -19.82 5.15 6.10
N LYS A 163 -19.48 3.94 6.56
CA LYS A 163 -18.54 3.05 5.87
C LYS A 163 -19.00 2.73 4.45
N LYS A 164 -20.31 2.47 4.26
CA LYS A 164 -20.87 2.19 2.94
C LYS A 164 -20.79 3.41 2.02
N VAL A 165 -21.06 4.61 2.52
CA VAL A 165 -20.92 5.86 1.75
C VAL A 165 -19.47 6.03 1.29
N LEU A 166 -18.50 5.88 2.19
CA LEU A 166 -17.07 5.97 1.88
C LEU A 166 -16.63 4.89 0.87
N LEU A 167 -17.10 3.64 1.02
CA LEU A 167 -16.77 2.57 0.07
C LEU A 167 -17.35 2.81 -1.33
N VAL A 168 -18.61 3.24 -1.41
CA VAL A 168 -19.25 3.56 -2.69
C VAL A 168 -18.50 4.69 -3.38
N ASN A 169 -18.14 5.73 -2.64
CA ASN A 169 -17.35 6.83 -3.17
C ASN A 169 -15.96 6.39 -3.66
N SER A 170 -15.25 5.57 -2.88
CA SER A 170 -13.96 4.99 -3.27
C SER A 170 -14.04 4.26 -4.61
N TYR A 171 -15.03 3.40 -4.79
CA TYR A 171 -15.20 2.66 -6.04
C TYR A 171 -15.67 3.54 -7.21
N ALA A 172 -16.58 4.48 -6.98
CA ALA A 172 -17.05 5.38 -8.03
C ALA A 172 -15.91 6.26 -8.58
N VAL A 173 -15.08 6.83 -7.70
CA VAL A 173 -13.91 7.63 -8.09
C VAL A 173 -12.87 6.79 -8.82
N TRP A 174 -12.59 5.57 -8.33
CA TRP A 174 -11.68 4.65 -9.00
C TRP A 174 -12.16 4.26 -10.41
N ILE A 175 -13.43 3.87 -10.57
CA ILE A 175 -13.99 3.50 -11.87
C ILE A 175 -13.88 4.68 -12.84
N LEU A 176 -14.24 5.89 -12.41
CA LEU A 176 -14.09 7.09 -13.22
C LEU A 176 -12.64 7.31 -13.65
N ALA A 177 -11.69 7.27 -12.71
CA ALA A 177 -10.27 7.49 -12.98
C ALA A 177 -9.70 6.44 -13.96
N TRP A 178 -10.11 5.18 -13.81
CA TRP A 178 -9.71 4.10 -14.70
C TRP A 178 -10.28 4.28 -16.12
N LEU A 179 -11.59 4.55 -16.26
CA LEU A 179 -12.21 4.80 -17.56
C LEU A 179 -11.55 5.98 -18.29
N GLN A 180 -11.34 7.06 -17.56
CA GLN A 180 -10.65 8.25 -18.04
C GLN A 180 -9.23 7.94 -18.55
N THR A 181 -8.46 7.16 -17.80
CA THR A 181 -7.10 6.77 -18.20
C THR A 181 -7.10 5.91 -19.47
N ASN A 182 -8.01 4.94 -19.56
CA ASN A 182 -8.12 4.10 -20.76
C ASN A 182 -8.54 4.90 -22.00
N THR A 183 -9.47 5.85 -21.88
CA THR A 183 -9.85 6.72 -23.00
C THR A 183 -8.69 7.62 -23.47
N ALA A 184 -7.80 8.03 -22.56
CA ALA A 184 -6.68 8.93 -22.91
C ALA A 184 -5.47 8.20 -23.50
N VAL A 185 -5.25 6.93 -23.16
CA VAL A 185 -4.08 6.16 -23.58
C VAL A 185 -4.53 5.03 -24.48
N THR A 186 -4.77 5.26 -25.77
CA THR A 186 -5.26 4.23 -26.71
C THR A 186 -4.24 3.12 -26.99
N GLN A 187 -2.96 3.49 -27.09
CA GLN A 187 -1.81 2.59 -27.21
C GLN A 187 -0.69 3.13 -26.31
N GLY A 188 -0.02 2.24 -25.60
CA GLY A 188 1.14 2.59 -24.77
C GLY A 188 2.25 1.57 -24.91
N ASN A 189 3.49 2.00 -24.63
CA ASN A 189 4.63 1.13 -24.46
C ASN A 189 4.99 1.10 -22.98
N TYR A 190 5.02 -0.09 -22.38
CA TYR A 190 5.40 -0.27 -20.99
C TYR A 190 6.57 -1.23 -20.90
N TYR A 191 7.75 -0.69 -20.60
CA TYR A 191 9.01 -1.43 -20.53
C TYR A 191 9.24 -2.35 -21.74
N GLY A 192 9.11 -1.79 -22.95
CA GLY A 192 9.41 -2.49 -24.19
C GLY A 192 8.27 -3.35 -24.74
N LEU A 193 7.16 -3.50 -24.01
CA LEU A 193 5.98 -4.20 -24.49
C LEU A 193 4.84 -3.23 -24.78
N GLU A 194 4.25 -3.37 -25.97
CA GLU A 194 3.05 -2.63 -26.32
C GLU A 194 1.84 -3.18 -25.57
N TYR A 195 0.99 -2.27 -25.12
CA TYR A 195 -0.33 -2.60 -24.62
C TYR A 195 -1.36 -1.65 -25.22
N TYR A 196 -2.56 -2.17 -25.39
CA TYR A 196 -3.69 -1.45 -25.95
C TYR A 196 -4.76 -1.35 -24.88
N THR A 197 -5.36 -0.18 -24.75
CA THR A 197 -6.51 0.01 -23.88
C THR A 197 -7.79 -0.04 -24.71
N PHE A 198 -8.92 0.22 -24.05
CA PHE A 198 -10.21 0.34 -24.71
C PHE A 198 -10.85 1.66 -24.31
N SER A 199 -11.44 2.37 -25.28
CA SER A 199 -12.25 3.55 -24.96
C SER A 199 -13.67 3.11 -24.63
N ALA A 200 -14.12 3.41 -23.42
CA ALA A 200 -15.52 3.20 -23.07
C ALA A 200 -16.40 4.23 -23.79
N PRO A 201 -17.60 3.84 -24.27
CA PRO A 201 -18.60 4.78 -24.75
C PRO A 201 -18.80 5.97 -23.80
N SER A 202 -18.98 7.17 -24.36
CA SER A 202 -19.09 8.41 -23.58
C SER A 202 -20.21 8.37 -22.53
N TRP A 203 -21.31 7.68 -22.81
CA TRP A 203 -22.41 7.52 -21.85
C TRP A 203 -22.01 6.72 -20.60
N ILE A 204 -21.12 5.73 -20.71
CA ILE A 204 -20.59 4.98 -19.56
C ILE A 204 -19.70 5.90 -18.72
N ALA A 205 -18.83 6.67 -19.37
CA ALA A 205 -17.99 7.66 -18.68
C ALA A 205 -18.83 8.73 -17.96
N ASN A 206 -19.92 9.18 -18.58
CA ASN A 206 -20.85 10.14 -17.98
C ASN A 206 -21.58 9.57 -16.76
N ILE A 207 -22.03 8.31 -16.81
CA ILE A 207 -22.62 7.64 -15.65
C ILE A 207 -21.61 7.51 -14.52
N ALA A 208 -20.37 7.09 -14.82
CA ALA A 208 -19.30 7.00 -13.82
C ALA A 208 -18.98 8.37 -13.20
N LEU A 209 -18.97 9.44 -14.01
CA LEU A 209 -18.79 10.81 -13.56
C LEU A 209 -19.91 11.24 -12.61
N LEU A 210 -21.17 11.06 -13.00
CA LEU A 210 -22.32 11.39 -12.15
C LEU A 210 -22.30 10.60 -10.84
N ALA A 211 -21.97 9.30 -10.89
CA ALA A 211 -21.83 8.46 -9.70
C ALA A 211 -20.71 8.95 -8.78
N ALA A 212 -19.55 9.35 -9.33
CA ALA A 212 -18.44 9.91 -8.56
C ALA A 212 -18.81 11.26 -7.91
N ILE A 213 -19.49 12.15 -8.64
CA ILE A 213 -19.98 13.43 -8.11
C ILE A 213 -21.00 13.21 -6.99
N ALA A 214 -22.02 12.40 -7.24
CA ALA A 214 -23.09 12.13 -6.27
C ALA A 214 -22.55 11.46 -5.00
N SER A 215 -21.69 10.46 -5.14
CA SER A 215 -21.07 9.79 -3.99
C SER A 215 -20.09 10.68 -3.23
N THR A 216 -19.39 11.60 -3.92
CA THR A 216 -18.53 12.60 -3.28
C THR A 216 -19.37 13.59 -2.48
N ALA A 217 -20.46 14.11 -3.05
CA ALA A 217 -21.39 14.99 -2.35
C ALA A 217 -22.00 14.30 -1.12
N ALA A 218 -22.41 13.03 -1.24
CA ALA A 218 -22.89 12.23 -0.12
C ALA A 218 -21.82 12.06 0.98
N THR A 219 -20.56 11.83 0.60
CA THR A 219 -19.44 11.71 1.52
C THR A 219 -19.20 13.02 2.26
N VAL A 220 -19.19 14.15 1.55
CA VAL A 220 -19.03 15.49 2.16
C VAL A 220 -20.18 15.80 3.10
N ALA A 221 -21.43 15.56 2.70
CA ALA A 221 -22.60 15.77 3.55
C ALA A 221 -22.54 14.90 4.82
N MET A 222 -22.16 13.62 4.70
CA MET A 222 -21.94 12.72 5.82
C MET A 222 -20.86 13.25 6.77
N LEU A 223 -19.71 13.69 6.24
CA LEU A 223 -18.61 14.23 7.06
C LEU A 223 -19.00 15.53 7.77
N ILE A 224 -19.73 16.43 7.11
CA ILE A 224 -20.25 17.67 7.71
C ILE A 224 -21.23 17.33 8.85
N ASN A 225 -22.16 16.41 8.62
CA ASN A 225 -23.13 16.00 9.63
C ASN A 225 -22.45 15.39 10.85
N ARG A 226 -21.45 14.51 10.63
CA ARG A 226 -20.65 13.94 11.71
C ARG A 226 -19.84 14.99 12.45
N TRP A 227 -19.21 15.91 11.72
CA TRP A 227 -18.45 17.00 12.32
C TRP A 227 -19.32 17.85 13.24
N ARG A 228 -20.54 18.20 12.81
CA ARG A 228 -21.51 18.95 13.65
C ARG A 228 -21.95 18.16 14.88
N ARG A 229 -22.24 16.86 14.74
CA ARG A 229 -22.73 16.01 15.85
C ARG A 229 -21.66 15.64 16.86
N ASN A 230 -20.41 15.46 16.43
CA ASN A 230 -19.32 14.94 17.26
C ASN A 230 -18.40 16.05 17.79
N GLY A 231 -18.95 17.21 18.15
CA GLY A 231 -18.17 18.31 18.74
C GLY A 231 -17.03 18.80 17.85
N ARG A 232 -17.24 18.85 16.53
CA ARG A 232 -16.27 19.32 15.52
C ARG A 232 -15.01 18.45 15.38
N ALA A 233 -15.11 17.16 15.68
CA ALA A 233 -13.96 16.26 15.69
C ALA A 233 -14.07 15.14 14.64
N LEU A 234 -13.05 15.01 13.78
CA LEU A 234 -12.90 13.93 12.79
C LEU A 234 -11.50 13.26 12.87
N PRO A 235 -11.32 12.04 12.35
CA PRO A 235 -10.00 11.42 12.20
C PRO A 235 -9.24 12.07 11.04
N TYR A 236 -8.62 13.22 11.32
CA TYR A 236 -8.07 14.11 10.28
C TYR A 236 -7.00 13.46 9.39
N ASN A 237 -6.00 12.79 9.97
CA ASN A 237 -4.93 12.15 9.19
C ASN A 237 -5.50 11.05 8.29
N GLY A 238 -6.49 10.30 8.80
CA GLY A 238 -7.23 9.32 8.01
C GLY A 238 -8.03 9.94 6.86
N LEU A 239 -8.61 11.13 7.06
CA LEU A 239 -9.32 11.85 6.00
C LEU A 239 -8.36 12.42 4.95
N VAL A 240 -7.22 12.95 5.36
CA VAL A 240 -6.14 13.38 4.46
C VAL A 240 -5.69 12.21 3.60
N ALA A 241 -5.48 11.04 4.21
CA ALA A 241 -5.15 9.81 3.52
C ALA A 241 -6.20 9.41 2.49
N TYR A 242 -7.47 9.39 2.90
CA TYR A 242 -8.60 9.09 2.02
C TYR A 242 -8.67 10.04 0.82
N VAL A 243 -8.60 11.36 1.06
CA VAL A 243 -8.70 12.37 0.01
C VAL A 243 -7.49 12.32 -0.93
N ALA A 244 -6.28 12.18 -0.40
CA ALA A 244 -5.07 12.08 -1.20
C ALA A 244 -5.14 10.87 -2.15
N SER A 245 -5.49 9.68 -1.64
CA SER A 245 -5.53 8.46 -2.45
C SER A 245 -6.62 8.49 -3.52
N LEU A 246 -7.79 9.05 -3.24
CA LEU A 246 -8.91 9.08 -4.19
C LEU A 246 -8.80 10.21 -5.21
N TYR A 247 -8.47 11.42 -4.77
CA TYR A 247 -8.56 12.59 -5.63
C TYR A 247 -7.20 12.98 -6.17
N LEU A 248 -6.17 13.05 -5.33
CA LEU A 248 -4.85 13.50 -5.76
C LEU A 248 -4.11 12.42 -6.56
N TRP A 249 -4.10 11.17 -6.09
CA TRP A 249 -3.25 10.12 -6.67
C TRP A 249 -3.84 9.48 -7.92
N ILE A 250 -5.17 9.34 -8.01
CA ILE A 250 -5.80 8.62 -9.13
C ILE A 250 -6.66 9.53 -10.01
N LEU A 251 -7.53 10.38 -9.44
CA LEU A 251 -8.48 11.13 -10.27
C LEU A 251 -7.76 12.22 -11.08
N ILE A 252 -6.89 12.98 -10.42
CA ILE A 252 -6.12 14.05 -11.06
C ILE A 252 -4.73 13.60 -11.49
N ALA A 253 -4.46 12.29 -11.49
CA ALA A 253 -3.17 11.71 -11.88
C ALA A 253 -2.66 12.20 -13.23
N ARG A 254 -3.59 12.56 -14.13
CA ARG A 254 -3.35 13.01 -15.50
C ARG A 254 -3.09 14.51 -15.64
N ILE A 255 -3.20 15.31 -14.58
CA ILE A 255 -2.96 16.76 -14.67
C ILE A 255 -1.49 17.06 -14.97
N ASN A 256 -0.57 16.22 -14.47
CA ASN A 256 0.86 16.39 -14.70
C ASN A 256 1.52 15.00 -14.79
N PRO A 257 2.18 14.63 -15.91
CA PRO A 257 2.80 13.31 -16.06
C PRO A 257 3.91 13.03 -15.03
N LEU A 258 4.61 14.06 -14.54
CA LEU A 258 5.60 13.91 -13.47
C LEU A 258 4.96 13.36 -12.19
N TRP A 259 3.69 13.63 -11.97
CA TRP A 259 2.98 13.16 -10.78
C TRP A 259 2.84 11.64 -10.75
N LEU A 260 2.72 11.00 -11.91
CA LEU A 260 2.69 9.54 -12.03
C LEU A 260 3.98 8.88 -11.53
N LEU A 261 5.11 9.59 -11.59
CA LEU A 261 6.40 9.12 -11.08
C LEU A 261 6.47 9.16 -9.55
N VAL A 262 5.79 10.12 -8.92
CA VAL A 262 5.87 10.39 -7.48
C VAL A 262 4.83 9.59 -6.68
N VAL A 263 3.62 9.41 -7.22
CA VAL A 263 2.51 8.73 -6.54
C VAL A 263 2.89 7.36 -5.94
N PRO A 264 3.61 6.47 -6.65
CA PRO A 264 4.01 5.18 -6.08
C PRO A 264 4.79 5.31 -4.77
N ALA A 265 5.69 6.29 -4.66
CA ALA A 265 6.47 6.51 -3.44
C ALA A 265 5.58 6.97 -2.28
N LEU A 266 4.62 7.87 -2.53
CA LEU A 266 3.67 8.34 -1.53
C LEU A 266 2.73 7.23 -1.04
N HIS A 267 2.25 6.40 -1.98
CA HIS A 267 1.47 5.20 -1.66
C HIS A 267 2.27 4.23 -0.77
N SER A 268 3.52 3.97 -1.15
CA SER A 268 4.41 3.09 -0.41
C SER A 268 4.68 3.61 1.00
N LEU A 269 4.88 4.92 1.16
CA LEU A 269 5.12 5.56 2.46
C LEU A 269 3.91 5.40 3.41
N GLN A 270 2.69 5.54 2.89
CA GLN A 270 1.45 5.33 3.65
C GLN A 270 1.38 3.90 4.20
N TYR A 271 1.73 2.91 3.38
CA TYR A 271 1.79 1.52 3.80
C TYR A 271 2.89 1.24 4.83
N LEU A 272 4.11 1.76 4.59
CA LEU A 272 5.25 1.55 5.48
C LEU A 272 4.95 2.05 6.89
N ALA A 273 4.18 3.13 7.04
CA ALA A 273 3.74 3.61 8.35
C ALA A 273 3.00 2.51 9.15
N VAL A 274 2.05 1.83 8.50
CA VAL A 274 1.25 0.77 9.12
C VAL A 274 2.11 -0.45 9.40
N VAL A 275 2.93 -0.87 8.44
CA VAL A 275 3.78 -2.06 8.56
C VAL A 275 4.82 -1.89 9.65
N TRP A 276 5.53 -0.77 9.70
CA TRP A 276 6.55 -0.55 10.71
C TRP A 276 5.95 -0.42 12.10
N ARG A 277 4.75 0.17 12.23
CA ARG A 277 4.02 0.16 13.52
C ARG A 277 3.66 -1.27 13.93
N TYR A 278 3.04 -2.02 13.03
CA TYR A 278 2.66 -3.42 13.26
C TYR A 278 3.88 -4.26 13.65
N GLN A 279 4.96 -4.21 12.88
CA GLN A 279 6.15 -5.01 13.10
C GLN A 279 6.89 -4.61 14.38
N THR A 280 6.94 -3.33 14.71
CA THR A 280 7.49 -2.87 16.00
C THR A 280 6.74 -3.47 17.17
N ASN A 281 5.41 -3.54 17.09
CA ASN A 281 4.58 -4.12 18.14
C ASN A 281 4.70 -5.65 18.21
N VAL A 282 4.90 -6.34 17.09
CA VAL A 282 5.24 -7.78 17.07
C VAL A 282 6.54 -8.03 17.82
N GLU A 283 7.61 -7.30 17.49
CA GLU A 283 8.93 -7.54 18.10
C GLU A 283 8.99 -7.14 19.57
N ARG A 284 8.18 -6.16 19.99
CA ARG A 284 8.03 -5.78 21.41
C ARG A 284 7.34 -6.85 22.25
N ASP A 285 6.47 -7.65 21.64
CA ASP A 285 5.75 -8.75 22.30
C ASP A 285 6.59 -10.03 22.37
N GLY A 286 7.72 -10.07 21.65
CA GLY A 286 8.61 -11.22 21.61
C GLY A 286 9.42 -11.41 22.90
N SER A 287 9.77 -12.67 23.19
CA SER A 287 10.63 -13.00 24.33
C SER A 287 11.98 -12.26 24.25
N GLY A 288 12.38 -11.66 25.37
CA GLY A 288 13.63 -10.90 25.48
C GLY A 288 13.60 -9.53 24.79
N ALA A 289 12.44 -8.99 24.40
CA ALA A 289 12.32 -7.72 23.67
C ALA A 289 13.06 -6.53 24.32
N VAL A 290 13.06 -6.45 25.65
CA VAL A 290 13.70 -5.37 26.44
C VAL A 290 15.16 -5.70 26.78
N GLY A 291 15.62 -6.92 26.52
CA GLY A 291 17.01 -7.31 26.71
C GLY A 291 17.94 -6.60 25.74
N TYR A 292 19.23 -6.56 26.08
CA TYR A 292 20.27 -6.02 25.23
C TYR A 292 21.03 -7.13 24.49
N PRO A 293 21.59 -6.83 23.30
CA PRO A 293 22.43 -7.76 22.56
C PRO A 293 23.66 -8.15 23.37
N ARG A 294 24.11 -9.41 23.24
CA ARG A 294 25.35 -9.89 23.91
C ARG A 294 26.60 -9.17 23.41
N LEU A 295 26.60 -8.73 22.14
CA LEU A 295 27.70 -7.98 21.54
C LEU A 295 27.57 -6.48 21.88
N LYS A 296 28.55 -5.92 22.59
CA LYS A 296 28.57 -4.50 23.05
C LYS A 296 28.42 -3.48 21.92
N VAL A 297 28.94 -3.76 20.73
CA VAL A 297 28.79 -2.84 19.58
C VAL A 297 27.32 -2.70 19.18
N LEU A 298 26.56 -3.80 19.24
CA LEU A 298 25.14 -3.82 18.87
C LEU A 298 24.24 -3.21 19.95
N SER A 299 24.68 -3.11 21.21
CA SER A 299 23.88 -2.47 22.27
C SER A 299 23.68 -0.97 22.06
N LEU A 300 24.52 -0.32 21.24
CA LEU A 300 24.34 1.07 20.81
C LEU A 300 23.05 1.28 20.01
N LEU A 301 22.57 0.24 19.33
CA LEU A 301 21.31 0.26 18.56
C LEU A 301 20.07 0.06 19.46
N GLY A 302 20.28 -0.15 20.75
CA GLY A 302 19.25 -0.24 21.77
C GLY A 302 18.78 -1.69 22.05
N PRO A 303 17.55 -1.84 22.57
CA PRO A 303 17.02 -3.15 22.96
C PRO A 303 16.79 -4.08 21.75
N LEU A 304 16.78 -5.39 22.00
CA LEU A 304 16.72 -6.43 20.98
C LEU A 304 15.56 -6.28 20.00
N TYR A 305 14.39 -5.77 20.44
CA TYR A 305 13.27 -5.55 19.53
C TYR A 305 13.63 -4.57 18.39
N ARG A 306 14.44 -3.53 18.67
CA ARG A 306 14.85 -2.55 17.64
C ARG A 306 15.77 -3.18 16.60
N LEU A 307 16.67 -4.06 17.03
CA LEU A 307 17.51 -4.82 16.11
C LEU A 307 16.69 -5.76 15.22
N ARG A 308 15.67 -6.42 15.77
CA ARG A 308 14.78 -7.28 14.98
C ARG A 308 13.96 -6.49 13.97
N VAL A 309 13.48 -5.29 14.34
CA VAL A 309 12.82 -4.36 13.41
C VAL A 309 13.80 -3.89 12.34
N LEU A 310 15.04 -3.54 12.70
CA LEU A 310 16.08 -3.17 11.73
C LEU A 310 16.38 -4.34 10.77
N GLY A 311 16.50 -5.56 11.29
CA GLY A 311 16.67 -6.76 10.47
C GLY A 311 15.49 -6.99 9.52
N PHE A 312 14.26 -6.72 9.95
CA PHE A 312 13.08 -6.74 9.09
C PHE A 312 13.17 -5.69 7.97
N ILE A 313 13.56 -4.45 8.28
CA ILE A 313 13.74 -3.35 7.32
C ILE A 313 14.81 -3.70 6.30
N VAL A 314 16.01 -4.08 6.75
CA VAL A 314 17.13 -4.48 5.89
C VAL A 314 16.77 -5.68 5.04
N GLY A 315 16.12 -6.69 5.62
CA GLY A 315 15.63 -7.85 4.88
C GLY A 315 14.61 -7.48 3.81
N GLY A 316 13.72 -6.52 4.08
CA GLY A 316 12.77 -6.01 3.10
C GLY A 316 13.46 -5.26 1.96
N ALA A 317 14.45 -4.42 2.27
CA ALA A 317 15.25 -3.74 1.24
C ALA A 317 16.01 -4.72 0.36
N ALA A 318 16.65 -5.74 0.96
CA ALA A 318 17.36 -6.78 0.23
C ALA A 318 16.40 -7.60 -0.66
N LEU A 319 15.27 -8.07 -0.12
CA LEU A 319 14.26 -8.80 -0.90
C LEU A 319 13.66 -7.93 -2.00
N GLY A 320 13.46 -6.64 -1.74
CA GLY A 320 13.02 -5.66 -2.74
C GLY A 320 14.01 -5.54 -3.89
N TYR A 321 15.30 -5.38 -3.59
CA TYR A 321 16.37 -5.35 -4.59
C TYR A 321 16.42 -6.65 -5.40
N LEU A 322 16.35 -7.80 -4.72
CA LEU A 322 16.34 -9.11 -5.38
C LEU A 322 15.17 -9.24 -6.36
N GLY A 323 13.96 -8.86 -5.91
CA GLY A 323 12.74 -8.93 -6.70
C GLY A 323 12.75 -8.00 -7.91
N PHE A 324 13.04 -6.72 -7.72
CA PHE A 324 12.91 -5.72 -8.80
C PHE A 324 14.12 -5.60 -9.71
N TRP A 325 15.31 -6.06 -9.28
CA TRP A 325 16.54 -5.90 -10.06
C TRP A 325 17.24 -7.22 -10.31
N LEU A 326 17.70 -7.92 -9.28
CA LEU A 326 18.59 -9.07 -9.50
C LEU A 326 17.92 -10.19 -10.29
N ILE A 327 16.71 -10.61 -9.89
CA ILE A 327 15.95 -11.66 -10.56
C ILE A 327 15.67 -11.32 -12.03
N PRO A 328 15.04 -10.17 -12.37
CA PRO A 328 14.76 -9.86 -13.77
C PRO A 328 16.03 -9.70 -14.61
N MET A 329 17.12 -9.15 -14.06
CA MET A 329 18.41 -9.08 -14.77
C MET A 329 18.99 -10.46 -15.02
N ALA A 330 19.01 -11.34 -14.01
CA ALA A 330 19.51 -12.70 -14.14
C ALA A 330 18.69 -13.49 -15.17
N MET A 331 17.35 -13.40 -15.12
CA MET A 331 16.48 -14.05 -16.11
C MET A 331 16.75 -13.53 -17.53
N THR A 332 16.93 -12.21 -17.69
CA THR A 332 17.25 -11.59 -19.00
C THR A 332 18.60 -12.05 -19.54
N ALA A 333 19.57 -12.29 -18.68
CA ALA A 333 20.89 -12.79 -19.07
C ALA A 333 20.92 -14.29 -19.36
N LEU A 334 20.13 -15.09 -18.62
CA LEU A 334 20.22 -16.54 -18.62
C LEU A 334 19.18 -17.23 -19.53
N ILE A 335 18.05 -16.59 -19.81
CA ILE A 335 16.96 -17.20 -20.58
C ILE A 335 16.90 -16.57 -21.97
N PRO A 336 17.21 -17.30 -23.05
CA PRO A 336 17.03 -16.81 -24.41
C PRO A 336 15.54 -16.58 -24.72
N TYR A 337 15.24 -15.49 -25.42
CA TYR A 337 13.91 -15.18 -25.91
C TYR A 337 14.00 -14.20 -27.10
N ASP A 338 12.90 -14.06 -27.84
CA ASP A 338 12.83 -13.14 -28.97
C ASP A 338 12.73 -11.68 -28.50
N LYS A 339 13.86 -10.98 -28.49
CA LYS A 339 13.95 -9.57 -28.10
C LYS A 339 13.34 -8.61 -29.13
N GLN A 340 13.21 -9.03 -30.39
CA GLN A 340 12.57 -8.20 -31.42
C GLN A 340 11.05 -8.16 -31.21
N VAL A 341 10.47 -9.30 -30.80
CA VAL A 341 9.02 -9.40 -30.55
C VAL A 341 8.65 -8.95 -29.14
N LEU A 342 9.42 -9.32 -28.12
CA LEU A 342 9.05 -9.14 -26.71
C LEU A 342 9.77 -8.00 -25.99
N GLY A 343 10.67 -7.29 -26.68
CA GLY A 343 11.47 -6.20 -26.14
C GLY A 343 12.64 -6.66 -25.25
N SER A 344 13.63 -5.80 -25.04
CA SER A 344 14.85 -6.13 -24.27
C SER A 344 14.64 -6.25 -22.75
N SER A 345 13.46 -5.87 -22.25
CA SER A 345 13.12 -5.78 -20.82
C SER A 345 11.98 -6.72 -20.40
N LEU A 346 11.73 -7.80 -21.14
CA LEU A 346 10.63 -8.74 -20.90
C LEU A 346 10.54 -9.21 -19.44
N PHE A 347 11.65 -9.71 -18.86
CA PHE A 347 11.61 -10.24 -17.50
C PHE A 347 11.44 -9.14 -16.45
N PHE A 348 11.95 -7.93 -16.70
CA PHE A 348 11.67 -6.79 -15.85
C PHE A 348 10.18 -6.48 -15.85
N PHE A 349 9.55 -6.42 -17.02
CA PHE A 349 8.09 -6.25 -17.17
C PHE A 349 7.31 -7.34 -16.43
N ILE A 350 7.64 -8.62 -16.66
CA ILE A 350 6.96 -9.77 -16.04
C ILE A 350 7.05 -9.69 -14.52
N VAL A 351 8.26 -9.53 -13.98
CA VAL A 351 8.48 -9.54 -12.53
C VAL A 351 7.84 -8.32 -11.87
N LEU A 352 7.93 -7.15 -12.51
CA LEU A 352 7.29 -5.93 -12.01
C LEU A 352 5.77 -6.11 -11.92
N ILE A 353 5.11 -6.58 -12.98
CA ILE A 353 3.65 -6.80 -12.96
C ILE A 353 3.29 -7.89 -11.97
N PHE A 354 4.08 -8.97 -11.93
CA PHE A 354 3.87 -10.07 -11.00
C PHE A 354 3.84 -9.56 -9.55
N ILE A 355 4.88 -8.81 -9.15
CA ILE A 355 4.99 -8.30 -7.79
C ILE A 355 3.85 -7.33 -7.49
N ASN A 356 3.54 -6.40 -8.41
CA ASN A 356 2.47 -5.42 -8.21
C ASN A 356 1.12 -6.11 -8.00
N VAL A 357 0.69 -6.94 -8.96
CA VAL A 357 -0.62 -7.57 -8.92
C VAL A 357 -0.72 -8.53 -7.73
N HIS A 358 0.29 -9.39 -7.51
CA HIS A 358 0.26 -10.35 -6.42
C HIS A 358 0.21 -9.67 -5.05
N HIS A 359 0.99 -8.60 -4.86
CA HIS A 359 0.99 -7.81 -3.64
C HIS A 359 -0.42 -7.31 -3.28
N TYR A 360 -1.22 -6.86 -4.25
CA TYR A 360 -2.59 -6.42 -3.99
C TYR A 360 -3.48 -7.54 -3.44
N PHE A 361 -3.25 -8.78 -3.86
CA PHE A 361 -3.92 -9.95 -3.29
C PHE A 361 -3.45 -10.23 -1.87
N LEU A 362 -2.14 -10.17 -1.60
CA LEU A 362 -1.59 -10.38 -0.25
C LEU A 362 -2.22 -9.39 0.75
N ASP A 363 -2.20 -8.11 0.40
CA ASP A 363 -2.70 -7.03 1.25
C ASP A 363 -4.20 -7.11 1.50
N ASN A 364 -4.98 -7.54 0.51
CA ASN A 364 -6.42 -7.76 0.64
C ASN A 364 -6.77 -8.86 1.65
N VAL A 365 -5.81 -9.71 2.04
CA VAL A 365 -5.97 -10.76 3.05
C VAL A 365 -5.42 -10.31 4.40
N MET A 366 -4.18 -9.81 4.43
CA MET A 366 -3.49 -9.50 5.69
C MET A 366 -4.20 -8.45 6.52
N TRP A 367 -4.61 -7.34 5.90
CA TRP A 367 -5.10 -6.15 6.62
C TRP A 367 -6.59 -6.20 6.96
N ARG A 368 -7.22 -7.38 6.83
CA ARG A 368 -8.64 -7.55 7.18
C ARG A 368 -8.85 -7.46 8.69
N ARG A 369 -9.96 -6.83 9.09
CA ARG A 369 -10.41 -6.74 10.50
C ARG A 369 -10.46 -8.09 11.22
N GLY A 370 -10.82 -9.17 10.52
CA GLY A 370 -10.89 -10.52 11.08
C GLY A 370 -9.52 -11.18 11.32
N ASN A 371 -8.42 -10.58 10.87
CA ASN A 371 -7.09 -11.12 11.12
C ASN A 371 -6.68 -10.89 12.59
N PRO A 372 -6.45 -11.96 13.38
CA PRO A 372 -6.11 -11.84 14.80
C PRO A 372 -4.81 -11.09 15.03
N GLU A 373 -3.83 -11.19 14.12
CA GLU A 373 -2.55 -10.51 14.26
C GLU A 373 -2.69 -8.99 14.10
N VAL A 374 -3.53 -8.53 13.16
CA VAL A 374 -3.75 -7.09 12.95
C VAL A 374 -4.39 -6.47 14.18
N SER A 375 -5.43 -7.12 14.72
CA SER A 375 -6.10 -6.65 15.94
C SER A 375 -5.15 -6.60 17.14
N ARG A 376 -4.23 -7.56 17.25
CA ARG A 376 -3.26 -7.66 18.35
C ARG A 376 -2.13 -6.63 18.24
N TYR A 377 -1.59 -6.40 17.04
CA TYR A 377 -0.32 -5.69 16.88
C TYR A 377 -0.45 -4.30 16.26
N LEU A 378 -1.50 -3.98 15.49
CA LEU A 378 -1.60 -2.67 14.87
C LEU A 378 -2.11 -1.58 15.83
N PHE A 379 -3.08 -1.91 16.69
CA PHE A 379 -3.80 -0.94 17.52
C PHE A 379 -3.32 -0.87 18.98
N ARG A 380 -2.17 -1.49 19.30
CA ARG A 380 -1.57 -1.51 20.63
C ARG A 380 -0.65 -0.32 20.89
#